data_AF-A0A0D6LVG0-F1
#
_entry.id   AF-A0A0D6LVG0-F1
#
_cell.length_a   1.000
_cell.length_b   1.000
_cell.length_c   1.000
_cell.angle_alpha   90.00
_cell.angle_beta   90.00
_cell.angle_gamma   90.00
#
_symmetry.space_group_name_H-M   'P 1'
#
loop_
_entity.id
_entity.type
_entity.pdbx_description
1 polymer ?
#
loop_
_entity_poly.entity_id
_entity_poly.type
_entity_poly.pdbx_seq_one_letter_code
_entity_poly.pdbx_strand_id
1 'polypeptide(L)'
;MLCLQIHNPRNTDTVRLQFQGVRKAKVVGSLAIKSNKIGDVVSGILIKRNFNYQIVDPKDLTVFTDLSSSRLSQRQSVYYSGSLPLLLYSLNQLNDDAVLTAELKPTDTTTPTHVFSVFGRAIQLQWCSLASICVLDWESNPVNDMYADAVLAAILHAQTNPIPEKYLPKPETYPRIEQALLTAVREVCGDDAVTPDPEDETTIRVEVDEKTAVISSRGTKVDCEDPLLRHLLSTISGKLGRWIV
;
A
#
# COMPACT_ATOMS: atom_id res chain seq x y z
N MET A 1 -14.60 -35.93 41.10
CA MET A 1 -15.92 -36.18 41.70
C MET A 1 -16.96 -35.93 40.61
N LEU A 2 -17.62 -36.96 40.09
CA LEU A 2 -18.68 -36.79 39.09
C LEU A 2 -19.98 -36.45 39.82
N CYS A 3 -20.54 -35.26 39.56
CA CYS A 3 -21.82 -34.83 40.14
C CYS A 3 -22.96 -35.31 39.24
N LEU A 4 -23.79 -36.22 39.74
CA LEU A 4 -24.97 -36.72 39.04
C LEU A 4 -26.17 -35.82 39.37
N GLN A 5 -26.74 -35.13 38.39
CA GLN A 5 -27.98 -34.37 38.54
C GLN A 5 -29.17 -35.19 38.03
N ILE A 6 -30.10 -35.54 38.92
CA ILE A 6 -31.35 -36.24 38.59
C ILE A 6 -32.48 -35.22 38.49
N HIS A 7 -33.23 -35.23 37.39
CA HIS A 7 -34.40 -34.39 37.16
C HIS A 7 -35.67 -35.26 37.04
N ASN A 8 -36.78 -34.84 37.67
CA ASN A 8 -38.10 -35.50 37.57
C ASN A 8 -39.18 -34.51 37.09
N PRO A 9 -39.16 -34.13 35.79
CA PRO A 9 -40.14 -33.20 35.21
C PRO A 9 -41.52 -33.85 35.07
N ARG A 10 -42.60 -33.06 35.22
CA ARG A 10 -43.95 -33.52 34.88
C ARG A 10 -44.17 -33.45 33.37
N ASN A 11 -45.27 -34.01 32.88
CA ASN A 11 -45.67 -33.83 31.48
C ASN A 11 -45.70 -32.33 31.15
N THR A 12 -45.13 -31.97 30.01
CA THR A 12 -44.96 -30.59 29.50
C THR A 12 -43.93 -29.69 30.23
N ASP A 13 -43.21 -30.21 31.23
CA ASP A 13 -42.07 -29.48 31.81
C ASP A 13 -40.82 -29.62 30.93
N THR A 14 -40.24 -28.48 30.54
CA THR A 14 -39.01 -28.46 29.74
C THR A 14 -37.77 -28.51 30.62
N VAL A 15 -36.92 -29.54 30.45
CA VAL A 15 -35.60 -29.59 31.09
C VAL A 15 -34.56 -28.96 30.18
N ARG A 16 -33.95 -27.85 30.64
CA ARG A 16 -32.87 -27.15 29.91
C ARG A 16 -31.52 -27.55 30.49
N LEU A 17 -30.74 -28.29 29.72
CA LEU A 17 -29.36 -28.63 30.06
C LEU A 17 -28.43 -27.70 29.26
N GLN A 18 -27.60 -26.93 29.97
CA GLN A 18 -26.61 -26.06 29.34
C GLN A 18 -25.30 -26.82 29.16
N PHE A 19 -24.87 -26.95 27.91
CA PHE A 19 -23.57 -27.49 27.56
C PHE A 19 -22.70 -26.37 27.00
N GLN A 20 -21.61 -26.04 27.69
CA GLN A 20 -20.58 -25.17 27.14
C GLN A 20 -19.80 -25.94 26.07
N GLY A 21 -20.26 -25.85 24.82
CA GLY A 21 -19.57 -26.44 23.68
C GLY A 21 -18.33 -25.63 23.33
N VAL A 22 -17.14 -26.17 23.58
CA VAL A 22 -15.89 -25.60 23.05
C VAL A 22 -15.89 -25.79 21.53
N ARG A 23 -15.87 -24.69 20.77
CA ARG A 23 -15.71 -24.76 19.30
C ARG A 23 -14.25 -25.04 18.98
N LYS A 24 -13.98 -26.17 18.33
CA LYS A 24 -12.65 -26.56 17.87
C LYS A 24 -12.60 -26.44 16.36
N ALA A 25 -11.57 -25.76 15.83
CA ALA A 25 -11.27 -25.70 14.42
C ALA A 25 -9.97 -26.45 14.10
N LYS A 26 -9.94 -27.15 12.97
CA LYS A 26 -8.75 -27.87 12.49
C LYS A 26 -8.05 -27.04 11.42
N VAL A 27 -6.77 -26.76 11.62
CA VAL A 27 -5.94 -26.16 10.56
C VAL A 27 -5.58 -27.27 9.56
N VAL A 28 -5.79 -27.03 8.27
CA VAL A 28 -5.51 -28.01 7.21
C VAL A 28 -4.81 -27.35 6.01
N GLY A 29 -4.22 -28.16 5.13
CA GLY A 29 -3.51 -27.69 3.94
C GLY A 29 -2.13 -27.09 4.25
N SER A 30 -1.73 -26.11 3.45
CA SER A 30 -0.45 -25.38 3.54
C SER A 30 -0.22 -24.78 4.92
N LEU A 31 -1.30 -24.29 5.54
CA LEU A 31 -1.28 -23.67 6.87
C LEU A 31 -0.93 -24.66 7.99
N ALA A 32 -1.09 -25.96 7.75
CA ALA A 32 -0.77 -27.03 8.70
C ALA A 32 0.67 -27.55 8.57
N ILE A 33 1.43 -27.11 7.55
CA ILE A 33 2.82 -27.53 7.33
C ILE A 33 3.73 -26.98 8.44
N LYS A 34 3.48 -25.73 8.86
CA LYS A 34 4.18 -25.14 9.99
C LYS A 34 3.51 -25.57 11.30
N SER A 35 4.27 -26.20 12.19
CA SER A 35 3.80 -26.46 13.55
C SER A 35 3.72 -25.14 14.34
N ASN A 36 2.49 -24.70 14.62
CA ASN A 36 2.25 -23.49 15.38
C ASN A 36 2.37 -23.76 16.89
N LYS A 37 3.00 -22.84 17.62
CA LYS A 37 3.13 -22.88 19.08
C LYS A 37 1.97 -22.12 19.72
N ILE A 38 1.77 -22.36 21.02
CA ILE A 38 0.79 -21.61 21.82
C ILE A 38 1.22 -20.13 21.82
N GLY A 39 0.34 -19.26 21.34
CA GLY A 39 0.59 -17.82 21.18
C GLY A 39 0.79 -17.37 19.74
N ASP A 40 1.00 -18.29 18.79
CA ASP A 40 1.11 -17.94 17.38
C ASP A 40 -0.27 -17.54 16.82
N VAL A 41 -0.31 -16.42 16.09
CA VAL A 41 -1.51 -15.96 15.38
C VAL A 41 -1.68 -16.78 14.10
N VAL A 42 -2.84 -17.42 13.96
CA VAL A 42 -3.21 -18.17 12.76
C VAL A 42 -4.23 -17.36 11.96
N SER A 43 -3.86 -16.96 10.75
CA SER A 43 -4.73 -16.24 9.80
C SER A 43 -5.09 -17.15 8.63
N GLY A 44 -6.39 -17.22 8.29
CA GLY A 44 -6.86 -18.02 7.16
C GLY A 44 -8.38 -17.90 6.99
N ILE A 45 -8.92 -18.67 6.05
CA ILE A 45 -10.36 -18.74 5.79
C ILE A 45 -10.95 -19.84 6.68
N LEU A 46 -11.98 -19.50 7.45
CA LEU A 46 -12.72 -20.45 8.28
C LEU A 46 -13.87 -21.07 7.49
N ILE A 47 -13.76 -22.36 7.21
CA ILE A 47 -14.81 -23.16 6.58
C ILE A 47 -15.61 -23.88 7.67
N LYS A 48 -16.92 -23.66 7.70
CA LYS A 48 -17.85 -24.39 8.58
C LYS A 48 -18.66 -25.40 7.76
N ARG A 49 -18.48 -26.69 8.07
CA ARG A 49 -19.30 -27.78 7.56
C ARG A 49 -20.05 -28.41 8.73
N ASN A 50 -21.31 -28.03 8.90
CA ASN A 50 -22.14 -28.41 10.06
C ASN A 50 -21.51 -27.99 11.39
N PHE A 51 -21.01 -28.95 12.17
CA PHE A 51 -20.33 -28.73 13.44
C PHE A 51 -18.80 -28.79 13.33
N ASN A 52 -18.26 -29.12 12.16
CA ASN A 52 -16.82 -29.15 11.90
C ASN A 52 -16.34 -27.80 11.37
N TYR A 53 -15.32 -27.26 12.02
CA TYR A 53 -14.65 -26.04 11.61
C TYR A 53 -13.26 -26.37 11.10
N GLN A 54 -12.90 -25.82 9.94
CA GLN A 54 -11.58 -25.98 9.33
C GLN A 54 -11.02 -24.61 8.97
N ILE A 55 -9.75 -24.37 9.23
CA ILE A 55 -9.04 -23.16 8.84
C ILE A 55 -8.08 -23.54 7.71
N VAL A 56 -8.20 -22.85 6.57
CA VAL A 56 -7.39 -23.09 5.38
C VAL A 56 -6.69 -21.82 4.93
N ASP A 57 -5.58 -22.00 4.20
CA ASP A 57 -5.00 -20.91 3.42
C ASP A 57 -5.92 -20.55 2.23
N PRO A 58 -6.06 -19.27 1.83
CA PRO A 58 -6.83 -18.89 0.66
C PRO A 58 -6.48 -19.64 -0.63
N LYS A 59 -5.22 -20.08 -0.79
CA LYS A 59 -4.75 -20.83 -1.96
C LYS A 59 -5.33 -22.25 -2.03
N ASP A 60 -5.64 -22.85 -0.88
CA ASP A 60 -6.12 -24.23 -0.78
C ASP A 60 -7.66 -24.32 -0.76
N LEU A 61 -8.36 -23.19 -0.90
CA LEU A 61 -9.82 -23.13 -0.80
C LEU A 61 -10.52 -24.08 -1.80
N THR A 62 -9.99 -24.16 -3.02
CA THR A 62 -10.51 -25.03 -4.10
C THR A 62 -10.30 -26.53 -3.84
N VAL A 63 -9.35 -26.89 -2.96
CA VAL A 63 -9.07 -28.29 -2.59
C VAL A 63 -10.05 -28.76 -1.52
N PHE A 64 -10.39 -27.87 -0.58
CA PHE A 64 -11.23 -28.20 0.57
C PHE A 64 -12.69 -27.83 0.40
N THR A 65 -13.06 -27.06 -0.63
CA THR A 65 -14.43 -26.65 -0.94
C THR A 65 -14.70 -26.73 -2.43
N ASP A 66 -15.97 -26.85 -2.82
CA ASP A 66 -16.40 -26.80 -4.22
C ASP A 66 -16.41 -25.36 -4.78
N LEU A 67 -15.85 -24.39 -4.04
CA LEU A 67 -15.74 -23.00 -4.48
C LEU A 67 -14.56 -22.89 -5.45
N SER A 68 -14.83 -22.37 -6.63
CA SER A 68 -13.78 -21.93 -7.55
C SER A 68 -13.29 -20.53 -7.15
N SER A 69 -11.97 -20.35 -7.11
CA SER A 69 -11.38 -19.02 -6.99
C SER A 69 -11.31 -18.41 -8.40
N SER A 70 -12.11 -17.39 -8.67
CA SER A 70 -11.99 -16.57 -9.87
C SER A 70 -11.14 -15.34 -9.60
N ARG A 71 -10.35 -14.94 -10.59
CA ARG A 71 -9.71 -13.62 -10.64
C ARG A 71 -10.28 -12.91 -11.86
N LEU A 72 -10.74 -11.68 -11.67
CA LEU A 72 -11.26 -10.86 -12.75
C LEU A 72 -10.16 -9.87 -13.13
N SER A 73 -9.62 -9.97 -14.34
CA SER A 73 -8.76 -8.92 -14.90
C SER A 73 -9.59 -7.98 -15.76
N GLN A 74 -9.35 -6.69 -15.64
CA GLN A 74 -10.00 -5.66 -16.45
C GLN A 74 -8.96 -4.92 -17.27
N ARG A 75 -9.38 -4.54 -18.48
CA ARG A 75 -8.57 -3.76 -19.41
C ARG A 75 -9.41 -2.64 -19.98
N GLN A 76 -8.89 -1.43 -19.93
CA GLN A 76 -9.56 -0.24 -20.43
C GLN A 76 -8.63 0.60 -21.29
N SER A 77 -9.09 0.94 -22.50
CA SER A 77 -8.37 1.83 -23.40
C SER A 77 -8.98 3.22 -23.36
N VAL A 78 -8.13 4.24 -23.23
CA VAL A 78 -8.51 5.65 -23.23
C VAL A 78 -7.62 6.41 -24.21
N TYR A 79 -8.21 7.35 -24.93
CA TYR A 79 -7.47 8.22 -25.84
C TYR A 79 -6.65 9.24 -25.03
N TYR A 80 -5.37 9.38 -25.37
CA TYR A 80 -4.45 10.35 -24.79
C TYR A 80 -3.43 10.81 -25.84
N SER A 81 -3.55 12.07 -26.24
CA SER A 81 -2.69 12.74 -27.23
C SER A 81 -1.67 13.69 -26.60
N GLY A 82 -1.64 13.80 -25.28
CA GLY A 82 -0.63 14.59 -24.56
C GLY A 82 0.75 13.95 -24.64
N SER A 83 1.76 14.67 -24.16
CA SER A 83 3.13 14.18 -24.18
C SER A 83 3.44 13.25 -23.00
N LEU A 84 4.57 12.53 -23.11
CA LEU A 84 5.03 11.64 -22.06
C LEU A 84 5.29 12.35 -20.72
N PRO A 85 5.99 13.50 -20.70
CA PRO A 85 6.27 14.20 -19.45
C PRO A 85 4.99 14.66 -18.75
N LEU A 86 3.99 15.09 -19.52
CA LEU A 86 2.69 15.48 -18.98
C LEU A 86 1.94 14.28 -18.38
N LEU A 87 2.00 13.12 -19.03
CA LEU A 87 1.39 11.88 -18.53
C LEU A 87 2.01 11.48 -17.19
N LEU A 88 3.34 11.37 -17.17
CA LEU A 88 4.11 11.04 -15.96
C LEU A 88 3.83 12.03 -14.82
N TYR A 89 3.88 13.33 -15.12
CA TYR A 89 3.56 14.37 -14.15
C TYR A 89 2.16 14.17 -13.56
N SER A 90 1.16 13.93 -14.40
CA SER A 90 -0.23 13.77 -13.99
C SER A 90 -0.46 12.50 -13.16
N LEU A 91 0.24 11.41 -13.47
CA LEU A 91 0.20 10.19 -12.68
C LEU A 91 0.86 10.37 -11.30
N ASN A 92 2.00 11.05 -11.26
CA ASN A 92 2.71 11.34 -10.00
C ASN A 92 1.96 12.33 -9.09
N GLN A 93 0.99 13.09 -9.61
CA GLN A 93 0.08 13.87 -8.77
C GLN A 93 -0.87 12.99 -7.93
N LEU A 94 -1.17 11.76 -8.37
CA LEU A 94 -2.02 10.82 -7.63
C LEU A 94 -1.24 10.12 -6.52
N ASN A 95 -0.11 9.55 -6.92
CA ASN A 95 0.83 8.86 -6.06
C ASN A 95 2.19 8.93 -6.75
N ASP A 96 3.22 9.33 -6.00
CA ASP A 96 4.58 9.54 -6.52
C ASP A 96 5.31 8.19 -6.74
N ASP A 97 4.62 7.23 -7.32
CA ASP A 97 5.10 5.87 -7.55
C ASP A 97 4.84 5.37 -8.98
N ALA A 98 4.52 6.28 -9.91
CA ALA A 98 4.39 5.94 -11.31
C ALA A 98 5.79 5.71 -11.90
N VAL A 99 6.17 4.44 -12.01
CA VAL A 99 7.50 4.04 -12.48
C VAL A 99 7.41 3.54 -13.92
N LEU A 100 8.28 4.07 -14.79
CA LEU A 100 8.50 3.52 -16.12
C LEU A 100 9.23 2.18 -16.01
N THR A 101 8.54 1.11 -16.40
CA THR A 101 9.03 -0.27 -16.28
C THR A 101 9.66 -0.79 -17.57
N ALA A 102 9.22 -0.29 -18.73
CA ALA A 102 9.79 -0.67 -20.02
C ALA A 102 9.58 0.43 -21.07
N GLU A 103 10.61 0.63 -21.88
CA GLU A 103 10.54 1.34 -23.16
C GLU A 103 10.65 0.32 -24.29
N LEU A 104 9.68 0.32 -25.19
CA LEU A 104 9.54 -0.66 -26.25
C LEU A 104 9.60 0.08 -27.59
N LYS A 105 10.31 -0.52 -28.56
CA LYS A 105 10.33 -0.01 -29.93
C LYS A 105 8.99 -0.35 -30.58
N PRO A 106 8.22 0.64 -31.05
CA PRO A 106 6.94 0.36 -31.69
C PRO A 106 7.17 -0.41 -32.99
N THR A 107 6.53 -1.56 -33.11
CA THR A 107 6.47 -2.33 -34.36
C THR A 107 5.21 -2.02 -35.16
N ASP A 108 4.14 -1.59 -34.47
CA ASP A 108 2.86 -1.17 -35.07
C ASP A 108 2.16 -0.13 -34.16
N THR A 109 1.11 0.51 -34.68
CA THR A 109 0.23 1.46 -33.98
C THR A 109 -0.35 0.94 -32.67
N THR A 110 -0.62 -0.36 -32.59
CA THR A 110 -1.20 -1.02 -31.41
C THR A 110 -0.17 -1.40 -30.35
N THR A 111 1.12 -1.38 -30.70
CA THR A 111 2.17 -1.78 -29.78
C THR A 111 2.47 -0.68 -28.77
N PRO A 112 2.57 -1.01 -27.46
CA PRO A 112 2.94 -0.03 -26.47
C PRO A 112 4.38 0.42 -26.68
N THR A 113 4.62 1.71 -26.55
CA THR A 113 5.97 2.28 -26.56
C THR A 113 6.51 2.45 -25.15
N HIS A 114 5.64 2.67 -24.17
CA HIS A 114 6.02 2.81 -22.77
C HIS A 114 5.09 2.01 -21.88
N VAL A 115 5.64 1.40 -20.84
CA VAL A 115 4.87 0.65 -19.83
C VAL A 115 5.19 1.19 -18.45
N PHE A 116 4.16 1.57 -17.70
CA PHE A 116 4.26 2.08 -16.34
C PHE A 116 3.59 1.13 -15.36
N SER A 117 4.09 1.15 -14.12
CA SER A 117 3.39 0.60 -12.97
C SER A 117 3.02 1.74 -12.01
N VAL A 118 1.80 1.74 -11.51
CA VAL A 118 1.28 2.75 -10.57
C VAL A 118 0.66 2.03 -9.37
N PHE A 119 0.66 2.66 -8.20
CA PHE A 119 0.09 2.13 -6.95
C PHE A 119 0.68 0.76 -6.56
N GLY A 120 2.00 0.66 -6.47
CA GLY A 120 2.68 -0.56 -6.04
C GLY A 120 2.49 -1.73 -6.99
N ARG A 121 2.40 -1.46 -8.31
CA ARG A 121 2.10 -2.42 -9.39
C ARG A 121 0.67 -2.96 -9.40
N ALA A 122 -0.27 -2.28 -8.72
CA ALA A 122 -1.69 -2.62 -8.81
C ALA A 122 -2.26 -2.32 -10.20
N ILE A 123 -1.82 -1.21 -10.82
CA ILE A 123 -2.24 -0.80 -12.17
C ILE A 123 -1.05 -0.85 -13.12
N GLN A 124 -1.20 -1.56 -14.23
CA GLN A 124 -0.27 -1.50 -15.34
C GLN A 124 -0.83 -0.57 -16.42
N LEU A 125 -0.08 0.47 -16.75
CA LEU A 125 -0.45 1.42 -17.79
C LEU A 125 0.47 1.23 -19.00
N GLN A 126 -0.10 1.05 -20.16
CA GLN A 126 0.61 0.92 -21.43
C GLN A 126 0.28 2.11 -22.30
N TRP A 127 1.27 2.84 -22.79
CA TRP A 127 1.05 3.95 -23.70
C TRP A 127 1.50 3.59 -25.10
N CYS A 128 0.55 3.55 -26.03
CA CYS A 128 0.78 3.34 -27.46
C CYS A 128 0.85 4.71 -28.13
N SER A 129 2.03 5.33 -28.12
CA SER A 129 2.20 6.72 -28.58
C SER A 129 1.81 6.92 -30.05
N LEU A 130 2.00 5.92 -30.92
CA LEU A 130 1.60 6.00 -32.33
C LEU A 130 0.07 6.06 -32.52
N ALA A 131 -0.71 5.43 -31.64
CA ALA A 131 -2.17 5.48 -31.68
C ALA A 131 -2.78 6.55 -30.77
N SER A 132 -1.96 7.23 -29.94
CA SER A 132 -2.45 8.12 -28.87
C SER A 132 -3.44 7.41 -27.94
N ILE A 133 -3.12 6.18 -27.54
CA ILE A 133 -3.98 5.38 -26.64
C ILE A 133 -3.17 4.98 -25.41
N CYS A 134 -3.78 5.19 -24.25
CA CYS A 134 -3.36 4.60 -22.98
C CYS A 134 -4.24 3.39 -22.67
N VAL A 135 -3.64 2.26 -22.33
CA VAL A 135 -4.32 1.02 -21.95
C VAL A 135 -4.00 0.72 -20.49
N LEU A 136 -5.01 0.73 -19.65
CA LEU A 136 -4.93 0.31 -18.25
C LEU A 136 -5.24 -1.19 -18.17
N ASP A 137 -4.48 -1.92 -17.38
CA ASP A 137 -4.69 -3.34 -17.07
C ASP A 137 -4.54 -3.57 -15.56
N TRP A 138 -5.51 -4.20 -14.93
CA TRP A 138 -5.50 -4.49 -13.48
C TRP A 138 -6.32 -5.72 -13.11
N GLU A 139 -6.02 -6.30 -11.95
CA GLU A 139 -6.88 -7.30 -11.30
C GLU A 139 -7.98 -6.59 -10.52
N SER A 140 -9.23 -6.79 -10.91
CA SER A 140 -10.41 -6.13 -10.35
C SER A 140 -10.69 -6.59 -8.92
N ASN A 141 -10.79 -5.58 -8.06
CA ASN A 141 -11.24 -5.66 -6.68
C ASN A 141 -11.52 -4.22 -6.22
N PRO A 142 -12.26 -4.01 -5.12
CA PRO A 142 -12.68 -2.67 -4.72
C PRO A 142 -11.55 -1.64 -4.55
N VAL A 143 -10.35 -2.08 -4.19
CA VAL A 143 -9.19 -1.21 -4.00
C VAL A 143 -8.54 -0.88 -5.34
N ASN A 144 -8.27 -1.90 -6.17
CA ASN A 144 -7.66 -1.70 -7.48
C ASN A 144 -8.60 -0.99 -8.45
N ASP A 145 -9.91 -1.19 -8.35
CA ASP A 145 -10.90 -0.48 -9.18
C ASP A 145 -10.88 1.02 -8.85
N MET A 146 -10.78 1.39 -7.57
CA MET A 146 -10.59 2.77 -7.14
C MET A 146 -9.28 3.37 -7.66
N TYR A 147 -8.19 2.59 -7.66
CA TYR A 147 -6.91 3.03 -8.25
C TYR A 147 -7.01 3.21 -9.76
N ALA A 148 -7.68 2.30 -10.47
CA ALA A 148 -7.90 2.39 -11.91
C ALA A 148 -8.71 3.65 -12.26
N ASP A 149 -9.79 3.94 -11.51
CA ASP A 149 -10.60 5.15 -11.68
C ASP A 149 -9.77 6.42 -11.47
N ALA A 150 -8.90 6.44 -10.44
CA ALA A 150 -8.00 7.56 -10.19
C ALA A 150 -7.01 7.78 -11.34
N VAL A 151 -6.36 6.71 -11.82
CA VAL A 151 -5.44 6.76 -12.98
C VAL A 151 -6.16 7.24 -14.23
N LEU A 152 -7.35 6.71 -14.50
CA LEU A 152 -8.18 7.12 -15.63
C LEU A 152 -8.53 8.60 -15.54
N ALA A 153 -8.97 9.07 -14.36
CA ALA A 153 -9.28 10.48 -14.13
C ALA A 153 -8.07 11.39 -14.37
N ALA A 154 -6.86 10.99 -13.94
CA ALA A 154 -5.63 11.75 -14.19
C ALA A 154 -5.30 11.83 -15.69
N ILE A 155 -5.47 10.73 -16.43
CA ILE A 155 -5.24 10.71 -17.90
C ILE A 155 -6.25 11.62 -18.60
N LEU A 156 -7.54 11.52 -18.25
CA LEU A 156 -8.59 12.37 -18.80
C LEU A 156 -8.38 13.85 -18.44
N HIS A 157 -7.92 14.14 -17.22
CA HIS A 157 -7.56 15.48 -16.79
C HIS A 157 -6.39 16.04 -17.60
N ALA A 158 -5.32 15.27 -17.79
CA ALA A 158 -4.17 15.64 -18.60
C ALA A 158 -4.56 15.89 -20.07
N GLN A 159 -5.47 15.08 -20.60
CA GLN A 159 -6.01 15.23 -21.95
C GLN A 159 -6.86 16.51 -22.10
N THR A 160 -7.69 16.82 -21.09
CA THR A 160 -8.62 17.96 -21.14
C THR A 160 -7.92 19.29 -20.84
N ASN A 161 -6.94 19.27 -19.95
CA ASN A 161 -6.19 20.45 -19.47
C ASN A 161 -4.69 20.27 -19.71
N PRO A 162 -4.22 20.29 -20.98
CA PRO A 162 -2.82 20.04 -21.28
C PRO A 162 -1.94 21.20 -20.79
N ILE A 163 -0.93 20.86 -19.99
CA ILE A 163 0.09 21.81 -19.54
C ILE A 163 1.26 21.75 -20.52
N PRO A 164 1.68 22.88 -21.13
CA PRO A 164 2.87 22.90 -21.98
C PRO A 164 4.10 22.39 -21.23
N GLU A 165 4.92 21.57 -21.87
CA GLU A 165 6.09 20.93 -21.22
C GLU A 165 7.05 21.91 -20.55
N LYS A 166 7.16 23.13 -21.09
CA LYS A 166 7.99 24.19 -20.51
C LYS A 166 7.56 24.63 -19.10
N TYR A 167 6.31 24.38 -18.71
CA TYR A 167 5.76 24.67 -17.39
C TYR A 167 5.71 23.44 -16.48
N LEU A 168 6.06 22.26 -16.99
CA LEU A 168 6.17 21.09 -16.14
C LEU A 168 7.42 21.23 -15.25
N PRO A 169 7.31 20.91 -13.96
CA PRO A 169 8.47 20.92 -13.07
C PRO A 169 9.48 19.89 -13.56
N LYS A 170 10.71 20.34 -13.78
CA LYS A 170 11.80 19.46 -14.17
C LYS A 170 12.40 18.81 -12.91
N PRO A 171 12.76 17.52 -12.95
CA PRO A 171 13.41 16.86 -11.83
C PRO A 171 14.61 17.63 -11.27
N GLU A 172 15.37 18.27 -12.16
CA GLU A 172 16.55 19.10 -11.86
C GLU A 172 16.23 20.37 -11.04
N THR A 173 14.97 20.79 -11.00
CA THR A 173 14.50 21.96 -10.25
C THR A 173 14.12 21.62 -8.80
N TYR A 174 13.93 20.33 -8.49
CA TYR A 174 13.66 19.93 -7.11
C TYR A 174 14.91 20.14 -6.25
N PRO A 175 14.76 20.72 -5.05
CA PRO A 175 15.88 20.85 -4.12
C PRO A 175 16.45 19.47 -3.80
N ARG A 176 17.76 19.39 -3.59
CA ARG A 176 18.38 18.17 -3.06
C ARG A 176 17.67 17.77 -1.78
N ILE A 177 17.48 16.47 -1.53
CA ILE A 177 16.73 16.02 -0.34
C ILE A 177 17.27 16.62 0.96
N GLU A 178 18.59 16.81 1.06
CA GLU A 178 19.23 17.42 2.23
C GLU A 178 18.74 18.86 2.44
N GLN A 179 18.62 19.63 1.36
CA GLN A 179 18.09 20.99 1.38
C GLN A 179 16.58 21.01 1.64
N ALA A 180 15.84 20.09 1.03
CA ALA A 180 14.39 19.96 1.23
C ALA A 180 14.06 19.58 2.68
N LEU A 181 14.82 18.63 3.25
CA LEU A 181 14.71 18.17 4.63
C LEU A 181 15.07 19.29 5.60
N LEU A 182 16.19 19.98 5.36
CA LEU A 182 16.58 21.12 6.18
C LEU A 182 15.51 22.22 6.17
N THR A 183 14.96 22.54 4.99
CA THR A 183 13.93 23.56 4.84
C THR A 183 12.63 23.15 5.55
N ALA A 184 12.17 21.92 5.35
CA ALA A 184 10.95 21.40 5.99
C ALA A 184 11.08 21.34 7.52
N VAL A 185 12.24 20.93 8.04
CA VAL A 185 12.50 20.88 9.48
C VAL A 185 12.56 22.30 10.06
N ARG A 186 13.17 23.27 9.36
CA ARG A 186 13.17 24.69 9.76
C ARG A 186 11.78 25.31 9.78
N GLU A 187 10.94 25.02 8.77
CA GLU A 187 9.55 25.52 8.76
C GLU A 187 8.72 24.98 9.93
N VAL A 188 8.98 23.75 10.37
CA VAL A 188 8.19 23.09 11.42
C VAL A 188 8.74 23.37 12.83
N CYS A 189 10.06 23.43 12.99
CA CYS A 189 10.73 23.60 14.29
C CYS A 189 11.22 25.03 14.56
N GLY A 190 11.26 25.89 13.55
CA GLY A 190 11.83 27.24 13.60
C GLY A 190 13.28 27.27 13.11
N ASP A 191 13.69 28.39 12.50
CA ASP A 191 15.05 28.56 11.94
C ASP A 191 16.15 28.43 13.00
N ASP A 192 15.90 28.95 14.21
CA ASP A 192 16.86 28.96 15.32
C ASP A 192 17.01 27.58 16.00
N ALA A 193 16.05 26.68 15.78
CA ALA A 193 16.03 25.34 16.38
C ALA A 193 16.87 24.33 15.59
N VAL A 194 17.37 24.69 14.40
CA VAL A 194 18.01 23.75 13.47
C VAL A 194 19.45 24.16 13.17
N THR A 195 20.39 23.37 13.66
CA THR A 195 21.82 23.59 13.45
C THR A 195 22.46 22.41 12.71
N PRO A 196 23.42 22.65 11.80
CA PRO A 196 24.27 21.56 11.29
C PRO A 196 25.01 20.94 12.48
N ASP A 197 25.11 19.61 12.51
CA ASP A 197 25.79 18.94 13.60
C ASP A 197 27.30 19.25 13.55
N PRO A 198 27.91 19.73 14.65
CA PRO A 198 29.34 20.03 14.69
C PRO A 198 30.25 18.79 14.60
N GLU A 199 29.73 17.58 14.87
CA GLU A 199 30.51 16.34 14.83
C GLU A 199 30.42 15.61 13.48
N ASP A 200 29.32 15.77 12.75
CA ASP A 200 29.07 15.13 11.46
C ASP A 200 28.29 16.07 10.52
N GLU A 201 28.98 16.63 9.53
CA GLU A 201 28.38 17.51 8.50
C GLU A 201 27.25 16.84 7.71
N THR A 202 27.10 15.51 7.81
CA THR A 202 26.01 14.74 7.19
C THR A 202 24.80 14.56 8.10
N THR A 203 24.73 15.25 9.23
CA THR A 203 23.59 15.18 10.16
C THR A 203 23.07 16.56 10.55
N ILE A 204 21.76 16.61 10.80
CA ILE A 204 21.04 17.81 11.18
C ILE A 204 20.61 17.66 12.63
N ARG A 205 21.04 18.60 13.49
CA ARG A 205 20.66 18.65 14.89
C ARG A 205 19.49 19.62 15.07
N VAL A 206 18.46 19.16 15.76
CA VAL A 206 17.23 19.91 16.04
C VAL A 206 17.05 20.01 17.54
N GLU A 207 16.91 21.22 18.06
CA GLU A 207 16.70 21.48 19.49
C GLU A 207 15.42 22.29 19.69
N VAL A 208 14.41 21.66 20.29
CA VAL A 208 13.10 22.28 20.56
C VAL A 208 12.75 22.01 22.02
N ASP A 209 12.47 23.05 22.79
CA ASP A 209 12.06 22.96 24.21
C ASP A 209 13.00 22.07 25.06
N GLU A 210 14.31 22.33 25.01
CA GLU A 210 15.38 21.58 25.71
C GLU A 210 15.54 20.10 25.27
N LYS A 211 14.85 19.67 24.20
CA LYS A 211 14.94 18.32 23.65
C LYS A 211 15.75 18.34 22.37
N THR A 212 16.75 17.45 22.31
CA THR A 212 17.62 17.31 21.14
C THR A 212 17.22 16.10 20.29
N ALA A 213 17.19 16.30 18.98
CA ALA A 213 17.04 15.25 17.98
C ALA A 213 18.15 15.36 16.93
N VAL A 214 18.60 14.22 16.41
CA VAL A 214 19.60 14.13 15.34
C VAL A 214 19.00 13.37 14.16
N ILE A 215 19.05 13.97 12.97
CA ILE A 215 18.50 13.43 11.73
C ILE A 215 19.64 13.21 10.75
N SER A 216 19.71 12.05 10.11
CA SER A 216 20.65 11.83 9.01
C SER A 216 20.31 12.69 7.78
N SER A 217 21.30 13.13 7.00
CA SER A 217 21.13 14.02 5.83
C SER A 217 20.10 13.52 4.81
N ARG A 218 19.89 12.20 4.73
CA ARG A 218 18.91 11.55 3.85
C ARG A 218 17.58 11.20 4.53
N GLY A 219 17.39 11.60 5.79
CA GLY A 219 16.17 11.34 6.55
C GLY A 219 15.92 9.86 6.90
N THR A 220 16.95 9.02 6.79
CA THR A 220 16.85 7.55 6.97
C THR A 220 16.78 7.13 8.43
N LYS A 221 17.32 7.95 9.34
CA LYS A 221 17.30 7.69 10.78
C LYS A 221 17.07 9.00 11.53
N VAL A 222 16.17 8.96 12.49
CA VAL A 222 15.89 10.03 13.45
C VAL A 222 16.17 9.47 14.83
N ASP A 223 17.17 10.03 15.51
CA ASP A 223 17.52 9.71 16.89
C ASP A 223 17.03 10.83 17.81
N CYS A 224 16.14 10.49 18.75
CA CYS A 224 15.55 11.45 19.67
C CYS A 224 14.94 10.71 20.86
N GLU A 225 15.16 11.25 22.06
CA GLU A 225 14.62 10.71 23.31
C GLU A 225 13.11 10.99 23.46
N ASP A 226 12.61 12.06 22.83
CA ASP A 226 11.20 12.44 22.91
C ASP A 226 10.35 11.72 21.83
N PRO A 227 9.30 10.96 22.23
CA PRO A 227 8.48 10.21 21.29
C PRO A 227 7.69 11.07 20.27
N LEU A 228 7.25 12.26 20.66
CA LEU A 228 6.44 13.14 19.81
C LEU A 228 7.31 13.81 18.75
N LEU A 229 8.45 14.36 19.17
CA LEU A 229 9.44 14.95 18.27
C LEU A 229 10.00 13.91 17.30
N ARG A 230 10.31 12.70 17.80
CA ARG A 230 10.74 11.57 16.96
C ARG A 230 9.69 11.21 15.91
N HIS A 231 8.42 11.10 16.29
CA HIS A 231 7.35 10.78 15.35
C HIS A 231 7.20 11.86 14.27
N LEU A 232 7.17 13.13 14.68
CA LEU A 232 7.08 14.28 13.78
C LEU A 232 8.22 14.29 12.76
N LEU A 233 9.47 14.22 13.23
CA LEU A 233 10.65 14.26 12.37
C LEU A 233 10.73 13.02 11.46
N SER A 234 10.38 11.83 11.97
CA SER A 234 10.33 10.60 11.15
C SER A 234 9.24 10.64 10.08
N THR A 235 8.15 11.37 10.32
CA THR A 235 7.08 11.56 9.33
C THR A 235 7.54 12.50 8.22
N ILE A 236 8.21 13.60 8.55
CA ILE A 236 8.78 14.55 7.59
C ILE A 236 9.85 13.83 6.75
N SER A 237 10.77 13.14 7.41
CA SER A 237 11.87 12.43 6.76
C SER A 237 11.37 11.27 5.90
N GLY A 238 10.37 10.51 6.37
CA GLY A 238 9.76 9.42 5.63
C GLY A 238 8.94 9.88 4.42
N LYS A 239 8.29 11.05 4.50
CA LYS A 239 7.61 11.66 3.36
C LYS A 239 8.60 12.12 2.31
N LEU A 240 9.68 12.80 2.70
CA LEU A 240 10.73 13.27 1.79
C LEU A 240 11.57 12.14 1.19
N GLY A 241 11.78 11.06 1.94
CA GLY A 241 12.47 9.87 1.46
C GLY A 241 11.74 9.13 0.33
N ARG A 242 10.42 9.30 0.19
CA ARG A 242 9.63 8.72 -0.92
C ARG A 242 9.87 9.42 -2.26
N TRP A 243 10.42 10.63 -2.25
CA TRP A 243 10.81 11.38 -3.46
C TRP A 243 12.15 10.90 -4.02
N ILE A 244 12.73 9.84 -3.43
CA ILE A 244 13.94 9.16 -3.89
C ILE A 244 13.54 7.84 -4.57
N VAL A 245 13.06 7.90 -5.81
CA VAL A 245 13.24 6.86 -6.84
C VAL A 245 13.39 7.52 -8.20
#